data_AF-A0A7C7UEQ8-F1
#
_entry.id   AF-A0A7C7UEQ8-F1
#
_cell.length_a   1.000
_cell.length_b   1.000
_cell.length_c   1.000
_cell.angle_alpha   90.00
_cell.angle_beta   90.00
_cell.angle_gamma   90.00
#
_symmetry.space_group_name_H-M   'P 1'
#
loop_
_entity.id
_entity.type
_entity.pdbx_description
1 polymer ?
#
loop_
_entity_poly.entity_id
_entity_poly.type
_entity_poly.pdbx_seq_one_letter_code
_entity_poly.pdbx_strand_id
1 'polypeptide(L)'
;VGAVYRGRVVELSDRGAVLDLGTFRGLLKDARGLKPGEELMVQTVKPLRGGVGALLRRRIAVEGFYMALTWDGFVRFEEPLRRAECFHELMGLASLVIGDGMGVRWKTIASKAPLEELLSELKELKSKMKSLKKNSALTGLLLPGEGFCMLEFPCKDILDELRGLVTATIKGHHIFRSIQGLGVAVDLAEKLLAEGVDRRLVGDCLERLVGFKCMKPGYFIEFEHRKLDGRVLRLTPGVLIGLEQNVLTVKRKIRGLGTYDGLKIAKETGDYAITKVKPGGWLVENRYFSSRGELKGVYININTPAEVVRGLVRYLDLGVDVVAKPREEPKVLDLEELEGAYMAGIITKAIYERALNAVKEAENLVRESWRQL
;
A
#
# COMPACT_ATOMS: atom_id res chain seq x y z
N VAL A 1 13.40 3.37 -2.25
CA VAL A 1 13.91 2.35 -1.32
C VAL A 1 15.33 1.99 -1.74
N GLY A 2 16.24 1.69 -0.82
CA GLY A 2 17.56 1.20 -1.20
C GLY A 2 18.52 2.27 -1.75
N ALA A 3 18.12 3.54 -1.75
CA ALA A 3 18.99 4.65 -2.14
C ALA A 3 20.14 4.78 -1.13
N VAL A 4 21.34 5.02 -1.64
CA VAL A 4 22.56 5.18 -0.85
C VAL A 4 22.93 6.65 -0.79
N TYR A 5 23.15 7.15 0.41
CA TYR A 5 23.54 8.53 0.69
C TYR A 5 24.84 8.56 1.48
N ARG A 6 25.60 9.65 1.35
CA ARG A 6 26.53 10.07 2.40
C ARG A 6 25.78 11.03 3.31
N GLY A 7 25.71 10.70 4.59
CA GLY A 7 25.05 11.49 5.60
C GLY A 7 26.01 11.97 6.67
N ARG A 8 25.71 13.12 7.26
CA ARG A 8 26.44 13.68 8.40
C ARG A 8 25.63 13.51 9.67
N VAL A 9 26.24 12.98 10.74
CA VAL A 9 25.57 12.85 12.04
C VAL A 9 25.33 14.24 12.63
N VAL A 10 24.06 14.56 12.88
CA VAL A 10 23.65 15.84 13.48
C VAL A 10 23.42 15.68 14.98
N GLU A 11 22.73 14.60 15.36
CA GLU A 11 22.28 14.38 16.73
C GLU A 11 22.37 12.89 17.08
N LEU A 12 22.69 12.61 18.33
CA LEU A 12 22.65 11.28 18.93
C LEU A 12 21.61 11.26 20.03
N SER A 13 20.76 10.23 20.02
CA SER A 13 19.70 10.02 21.00
C SER A 13 19.60 8.54 21.37
N ASP A 14 18.81 8.22 22.40
CA ASP A 14 18.49 6.84 22.78
C ASP A 14 17.80 6.05 21.65
N ARG A 15 17.20 6.75 20.69
CA ARG A 15 16.52 6.16 19.52
C ARG A 15 17.47 5.88 18.34
N GLY A 16 18.72 6.35 18.42
CA GLY A 16 19.73 6.25 17.37
C GLY A 16 20.31 7.61 16.96
N ALA A 17 20.99 7.61 15.82
CA ALA A 17 21.63 8.80 15.24
C ALA A 17 20.73 9.43 14.17
N VAL A 18 20.54 10.75 14.24
CA VAL A 18 19.90 11.52 13.17
C VAL A 18 20.97 12.03 12.23
N LEU A 19 20.84 11.69 10.94
CA LEU A 19 21.76 12.09 9.89
C LEU A 19 21.10 13.10 8.96
N ASP A 20 21.84 14.14 8.60
CA ASP A 20 21.52 15.02 7.48
C ASP A 20 21.99 14.38 6.16
N LEU A 21 21.08 14.24 5.21
CA LEU A 21 21.31 13.65 3.89
C LEU A 21 21.28 14.70 2.77
N GLY A 22 21.31 15.99 3.13
CA GLY A 22 21.28 17.14 2.24
C GLY A 22 19.86 17.67 2.02
N THR A 23 18.95 16.83 1.51
CA THR A 23 17.57 17.25 1.22
C THR A 23 16.57 16.89 2.32
N PHE A 24 16.89 15.93 3.18
CA PHE A 24 16.07 15.51 4.30
C PHE A 24 16.93 14.85 5.38
N ARG A 25 16.33 14.61 6.56
CA ARG A 25 16.96 13.90 7.67
C ARG A 25 16.50 12.44 7.75
N GLY A 26 17.39 11.56 8.18
CA GLY A 26 17.10 10.15 8.42
C GLY A 26 17.55 9.67 9.80
N LEU A 27 16.91 8.62 10.30
CA LEU A 27 17.22 7.97 11.57
C LEU A 27 17.97 6.66 11.31
N LEU A 28 19.17 6.55 11.88
CA LEU A 28 19.96 5.32 11.95
C LEU A 28 19.90 4.74 13.36
N LYS A 29 19.22 3.60 13.53
CA LYS A 29 19.07 2.94 14.84
C LYS A 29 20.40 2.41 15.41
N ASP A 30 21.31 1.94 14.55
CA ASP A 30 22.62 1.44 14.98
C ASP A 30 23.65 2.58 15.05
N ALA A 31 23.59 3.33 16.16
CA ALA A 31 24.43 4.51 16.40
C ALA A 31 25.75 4.21 17.14
N ARG A 32 26.09 2.93 17.34
CA ARG A 32 27.27 2.55 18.13
C ARG A 32 28.56 3.11 17.52
N GLY A 33 29.32 3.81 18.34
CA GLY A 33 30.63 4.36 17.99
C GLY A 33 30.60 5.62 17.11
N LEU A 34 29.41 6.19 16.84
CA LEU A 34 29.29 7.41 16.03
C LEU A 34 29.49 8.67 16.87
N LYS A 35 30.02 9.72 16.24
CA LYS A 35 30.15 11.06 16.83
C LYS A 35 29.38 12.12 16.04
N PRO A 36 28.87 13.18 16.66
CA PRO A 36 28.33 14.33 15.92
C PRO A 36 29.36 14.89 14.94
N GLY A 37 28.92 15.22 13.73
CA GLY A 37 29.77 15.68 12.63
C GLY A 37 30.42 14.58 11.80
N GLU A 38 30.38 13.31 12.25
CA GLU A 38 30.91 12.18 11.48
C GLU A 38 30.11 11.96 10.18
N GLU A 39 30.81 11.70 9.08
CA GLU A 39 30.21 11.40 7.79
C GLU A 39 30.29 9.90 7.49
N LEU A 40 29.17 9.31 7.06
CA LEU A 40 29.10 7.88 6.76
C LEU A 40 28.13 7.57 5.63
N MET A 41 28.40 6.46 4.93
CA MET A 41 27.48 5.91 3.95
C MET A 41 26.34 5.19 4.64
N VAL A 42 25.11 5.52 4.23
CA VAL A 42 23.89 4.92 4.74
C VAL A 42 22.94 4.60 3.60
N GLN A 43 22.10 3.60 3.80
CA GLN A 43 21.09 3.18 2.83
C GLN A 43 19.69 3.31 3.42
N THR A 44 18.75 3.81 2.60
CA THR A 44 17.33 3.88 2.96
C THR A 44 16.70 2.48 2.99
N VAL A 45 16.03 2.15 4.09
CA VAL A 45 15.44 0.80 4.32
C VAL A 45 14.01 0.71 3.80
N LYS A 46 13.24 1.80 3.92
CA LYS A 46 11.82 1.87 3.54
C LYS A 46 11.60 3.01 2.54
N PRO A 47 10.47 3.02 1.82
CA PRO A 47 10.11 4.15 0.98
C PRO A 47 10.04 5.41 1.86
N LEU A 48 10.53 6.53 1.35
CA LEU A 48 10.31 7.82 1.98
C LEU A 48 8.80 8.10 1.89
N ARG A 49 8.13 8.20 3.03
CA ARG A 49 6.73 8.63 3.12
C ARG A 49 6.73 10.03 3.71
N GLY A 50 5.96 10.95 3.12
CA GLY A 50 5.96 12.36 3.48
C GLY A 50 5.90 12.58 5.00
N GLY A 51 6.74 13.50 5.50
CA GLY A 51 6.77 13.89 6.92
C GLY A 51 7.48 12.92 7.88
N VAL A 52 7.83 11.70 7.47
CA VAL A 52 8.56 10.75 8.33
C VAL A 52 10.02 10.66 7.87
N GLY A 53 10.95 11.00 8.78
CA GLY A 53 12.39 10.86 8.52
C GLY A 53 12.76 9.44 8.06
N ALA A 54 13.69 9.35 7.11
CA ALA A 54 14.04 8.08 6.48
C ALA A 54 14.64 7.09 7.48
N LEU A 55 14.22 5.83 7.47
CA LEU A 55 14.92 4.79 8.23
C LEU A 55 16.17 4.34 7.49
N LEU A 56 17.32 4.36 8.17
CA LEU A 56 18.63 4.11 7.59
C LEU A 56 19.27 2.82 8.10
N ARG A 57 20.15 2.24 7.29
CA ARG A 57 21.07 1.15 7.67
C ARG A 57 22.50 1.43 7.20
N ARG A 58 23.50 0.93 7.94
CA ARG A 58 24.93 1.02 7.59
C ARG A 58 25.34 -0.02 6.55
N ARG A 59 24.74 -1.21 6.58
CA ARG A 59 25.04 -2.26 5.60
C ARG A 59 24.46 -1.88 4.25
N ILE A 60 25.34 -1.47 3.34
CA ILE A 60 24.97 -1.15 1.95
C ILE A 60 24.85 -2.44 1.16
N ALA A 61 23.74 -2.58 0.44
CA ALA A 61 23.55 -3.59 -0.58
C ALA A 61 23.14 -2.92 -1.89
N VAL A 62 23.85 -3.15 -2.98
CA VAL A 62 23.44 -2.67 -4.30
C VAL A 62 22.54 -3.74 -4.90
N GLU A 63 21.25 -3.42 -5.02
CA GLU A 63 20.21 -4.32 -5.51
C GLU A 63 20.23 -4.39 -7.04
N GLY A 64 20.13 -5.60 -7.57
CA GLY A 64 19.76 -5.92 -8.95
C GLY A 64 18.54 -6.84 -8.99
N PHE A 65 18.16 -7.34 -10.17
CA PHE A 65 16.96 -8.16 -10.33
C PHE A 65 17.17 -9.59 -9.83
N TYR A 66 18.31 -10.20 -10.14
CA TYR A 66 18.68 -11.57 -9.77
C TYR A 66 19.49 -11.65 -8.47
N MET A 67 20.27 -10.62 -8.15
CA MET A 67 21.16 -10.63 -7.00
C MET A 67 21.28 -9.26 -6.32
N ALA A 68 21.94 -9.23 -5.17
CA ALA A 68 22.38 -8.00 -4.53
C ALA A 68 23.82 -8.14 -4.06
N LEU A 69 24.67 -7.14 -4.33
CA LEU A 69 26.06 -7.13 -3.89
C LEU A 69 26.21 -6.38 -2.57
N THR A 70 27.02 -6.92 -1.67
CA THR A 70 27.31 -6.35 -0.33
C THR A 70 28.81 -6.15 -0.13
N TRP A 71 29.17 -5.33 0.86
CA TRP A 71 30.58 -5.12 1.23
C TRP A 71 31.10 -6.09 2.30
N ASP A 72 30.27 -7.02 2.77
CA ASP A 72 30.60 -7.87 3.92
C ASP A 72 31.24 -9.21 3.53
N GLY A 73 31.46 -9.47 2.24
CA GLY A 73 32.18 -10.66 1.77
C GLY A 73 31.42 -11.98 1.90
N PHE A 74 30.15 -11.95 2.35
CA PHE A 74 29.38 -13.17 2.58
C PHE A 74 28.52 -13.54 1.37
N VAL A 75 28.47 -14.83 1.08
CA VAL A 75 27.52 -15.42 0.11
C VAL A 75 26.26 -15.83 0.84
N ARG A 76 25.11 -15.40 0.32
CA ARG A 76 23.79 -15.69 0.87
C ARG A 76 22.84 -16.14 -0.23
N PHE A 77 21.90 -17.00 0.13
CA PHE A 77 20.86 -17.53 -0.73
C PHE A 77 19.52 -17.40 -0.01
N GLU A 78 18.48 -16.99 -0.74
CA GLU A 78 17.11 -17.22 -0.30
C GLU A 78 16.85 -18.73 -0.17
N GLU A 79 16.07 -19.13 0.85
CA GLU A 79 15.97 -20.54 1.27
C GLU A 79 15.72 -21.55 0.15
N PRO A 80 14.82 -21.32 -0.83
CA PRO A 80 14.54 -22.29 -1.88
C PRO A 80 15.74 -22.58 -2.79
N LEU A 81 16.65 -21.62 -2.96
CA LEU A 81 17.79 -21.74 -3.89
C LEU A 81 18.82 -22.77 -3.45
N ARG A 82 18.92 -23.06 -2.15
CA ARG A 82 19.90 -24.03 -1.64
C ARG A 82 19.67 -25.45 -2.15
N ARG A 83 18.49 -25.72 -2.71
CA ARG A 83 18.09 -27.01 -3.28
C ARG A 83 17.84 -26.93 -4.79
N ALA A 84 18.13 -25.79 -5.42
CA ALA A 84 17.95 -25.63 -6.86
C ALA A 84 19.10 -26.29 -7.62
N GLU A 85 18.83 -26.83 -8.81
CA GLU A 85 19.85 -27.46 -9.66
C GLU A 85 20.98 -26.49 -10.03
N CYS A 86 20.65 -25.22 -10.23
CA CYS A 86 21.60 -24.15 -10.53
C CYS A 86 22.50 -23.74 -9.34
N PHE A 87 22.34 -24.33 -8.15
CA PHE A 87 23.05 -23.89 -6.94
C PHE A 87 24.57 -23.87 -7.09
N HIS A 88 25.14 -24.90 -7.73
CA HIS A 88 26.59 -24.99 -7.95
C HIS A 88 27.10 -23.92 -8.91
N GLU A 89 26.33 -23.58 -9.95
CA GLU A 89 26.66 -22.50 -10.89
C GLU A 89 26.64 -21.14 -10.20
N LEU A 90 25.62 -20.87 -9.38
CA LEU A 90 25.52 -19.64 -8.58
C LEU A 90 26.65 -19.53 -7.55
N MET A 91 27.08 -20.66 -6.96
CA MET A 91 28.27 -20.72 -6.10
C MET A 91 29.56 -20.42 -6.88
N GLY A 92 29.69 -20.94 -8.09
CA GLY A 92 30.80 -20.65 -8.99
C GLY A 92 30.90 -19.15 -9.30
N LEU A 93 29.78 -18.52 -9.66
CA LEU A 93 29.70 -17.07 -9.87
C LEU A 93 30.00 -16.27 -8.60
N ALA A 94 29.56 -16.76 -7.43
CA ALA A 94 29.83 -16.09 -6.17
C ALA A 94 31.33 -16.00 -5.85
N SER A 95 32.14 -16.96 -6.29
CA SER A 95 33.60 -16.93 -6.08
C SER A 95 34.26 -15.71 -6.76
N LEU A 96 33.77 -15.32 -7.94
CA LEU A 96 34.19 -14.10 -8.64
C LEU A 96 33.86 -12.82 -7.87
N VAL A 97 32.82 -12.86 -7.02
CA VAL A 97 32.40 -11.72 -6.19
C VAL A 97 33.27 -11.62 -4.94
N ILE A 98 33.49 -12.76 -4.26
CA ILE A 98 34.35 -12.84 -3.08
C ILE A 98 35.77 -12.41 -3.43
N GLY A 99 36.30 -12.82 -4.58
CA GLY A 99 37.64 -12.43 -5.05
C GLY A 99 37.86 -10.91 -5.13
N ASP A 100 36.78 -10.14 -5.33
CA ASP A 100 36.80 -8.67 -5.34
C ASP A 100 36.57 -8.04 -3.93
N GLY A 101 36.55 -8.86 -2.87
CA GLY A 101 36.24 -8.43 -1.50
C GLY A 101 34.77 -8.04 -1.29
N MET A 102 33.86 -8.56 -2.12
CA MET A 102 32.43 -8.30 -2.05
C MET A 102 31.65 -9.55 -1.63
N GLY A 103 30.47 -9.37 -1.06
CA GLY A 103 29.50 -10.43 -0.83
C GLY A 103 28.40 -10.41 -1.89
N VAL A 104 27.65 -11.51 -2.00
CA VAL A 104 26.51 -11.64 -2.90
C VAL A 104 25.33 -12.29 -2.18
N ARG A 105 24.13 -11.75 -2.39
CA ARG A 105 22.87 -12.36 -2.00
C ARG A 105 22.08 -12.73 -3.25
N TRP A 106 21.90 -14.03 -3.48
CA TRP A 106 21.13 -14.57 -4.59
C TRP A 106 19.63 -14.58 -4.28
N LYS A 107 18.81 -14.09 -5.21
CA LYS A 107 17.35 -14.07 -5.13
C LYS A 107 16.77 -15.28 -5.84
N THR A 108 15.63 -15.80 -5.38
CA THR A 108 15.02 -17.03 -5.92
C THR A 108 14.82 -17.00 -7.44
N ILE A 109 14.56 -15.82 -8.01
CA ILE A 109 14.40 -15.62 -9.45
C ILE A 109 15.66 -15.91 -10.28
N ALA A 110 16.85 -15.84 -9.68
CA ALA A 110 18.12 -16.21 -10.34
C ALA A 110 18.15 -17.66 -10.81
N SER A 111 17.35 -18.56 -10.21
CA SER A 111 17.27 -19.97 -10.63
C SER A 111 16.69 -20.18 -12.03
N LYS A 112 16.04 -19.16 -12.60
CA LYS A 112 15.41 -19.22 -13.92
C LYS A 112 16.14 -18.38 -14.96
N ALA A 113 17.25 -17.75 -14.59
CA ALA A 113 17.96 -16.80 -15.43
C ALA A 113 19.02 -17.52 -16.28
N PRO A 114 19.15 -17.16 -17.57
CA PRO A 114 20.31 -17.54 -18.37
C PRO A 114 21.61 -17.02 -17.75
N LEU A 115 22.70 -17.77 -17.92
CA LEU A 115 24.01 -17.42 -17.35
C LEU A 115 24.50 -16.05 -17.82
N GLU A 116 24.22 -15.70 -19.07
CA GLU A 116 24.59 -14.43 -19.69
C GLU A 116 23.94 -13.24 -18.97
N GLU A 117 22.67 -13.38 -18.58
CA GLU A 117 21.94 -12.33 -17.83
C GLU A 117 22.52 -12.15 -16.43
N LEU A 118 22.83 -13.26 -15.75
CA LEU A 118 23.46 -13.22 -14.43
C LEU A 118 24.83 -12.54 -14.47
N LEU A 119 25.65 -12.84 -15.47
CA LEU A 119 26.97 -12.22 -15.67
C LEU A 119 26.84 -10.73 -16.02
N SER A 120 25.87 -10.38 -16.86
CA SER A 120 25.59 -8.99 -17.24
C SER A 120 25.21 -8.16 -16.02
N GLU A 121 24.23 -8.63 -15.22
CA GLU A 121 23.82 -7.95 -13.99
C GLU A 121 24.99 -7.86 -13.00
N LEU A 122 25.76 -8.94 -12.84
CA LEU A 122 26.92 -8.94 -11.94
C LEU A 122 27.94 -7.86 -12.32
N LYS A 123 28.24 -7.72 -13.62
CA LYS A 123 29.16 -6.68 -14.13
C LYS A 123 28.62 -5.28 -13.85
N GLU A 124 27.32 -5.05 -14.07
CA GLU A 124 26.66 -3.78 -13.78
C GLU A 124 26.75 -3.43 -12.28
N LEU A 125 26.41 -4.37 -11.41
CA LEU A 125 26.44 -4.17 -9.96
C LEU A 125 27.87 -3.93 -9.45
N LYS A 126 28.87 -4.64 -9.98
CA LYS A 126 30.29 -4.38 -9.66
C LYS A 126 30.70 -2.97 -10.07
N SER A 127 30.23 -2.47 -11.22
CA SER A 127 30.48 -1.10 -11.67
C SER A 127 29.87 -0.07 -10.69
N LYS A 128 28.61 -0.26 -10.29
CA LYS A 128 27.91 0.58 -9.28
C LYS A 128 28.63 0.56 -7.92
N MET A 129 29.11 -0.60 -7.48
CA MET A 129 29.89 -0.73 -6.24
C MET A 129 31.21 0.07 -6.33
N LYS A 130 31.93 -0.02 -7.45
CA LYS A 130 33.17 0.73 -7.67
C LYS A 130 32.94 2.24 -7.73
N SER A 131 31.85 2.70 -8.36
CA SER A 131 31.53 4.14 -8.41
C SER A 131 31.19 4.69 -7.02
N LEU A 132 30.49 3.92 -6.17
CA LEU A 132 30.23 4.28 -4.78
C LEU A 132 31.52 4.48 -3.96
N LYS A 133 32.50 3.58 -4.11
CA LYS A 133 33.82 3.71 -3.43
C LYS A 133 34.60 4.94 -3.87
N LYS A 134 34.50 5.32 -5.15
CA LYS A 134 35.20 6.48 -5.72
C LYS A 134 34.53 7.81 -5.42
N ASN A 135 33.28 7.81 -4.97
CA ASN A 135 32.52 9.04 -4.76
C ASN A 135 33.02 9.80 -3.51
N SER A 136 33.51 11.01 -3.73
CA SER A 136 34.05 11.91 -2.70
C SER A 136 33.04 12.97 -2.23
N ALA A 137 31.77 12.90 -2.65
CA ALA A 137 30.75 13.83 -2.19
C ALA A 137 30.69 13.85 -0.65
N LEU A 138 30.67 15.05 -0.06
CA LEU A 138 30.67 15.24 1.39
C LEU A 138 29.33 14.87 2.02
N THR A 139 28.21 15.22 1.38
CA THR A 139 26.86 14.86 1.81
C THR A 139 25.93 14.82 0.61
N GLY A 140 24.99 13.87 0.57
CA GLY A 140 23.99 13.77 -0.50
C GLY A 140 23.85 12.38 -1.11
N LEU A 141 23.07 12.30 -2.19
CA LEU A 141 22.76 11.05 -2.89
C LEU A 141 23.99 10.52 -3.63
N LEU A 142 24.37 9.27 -3.36
CA LEU A 142 25.47 8.58 -4.04
C LEU A 142 24.97 7.59 -5.09
N LEU A 143 23.89 6.88 -4.80
CA LEU A 143 23.26 5.94 -5.71
C LEU A 143 21.73 6.04 -5.56
N PRO A 144 20.99 6.33 -6.64
CA PRO A 144 19.54 6.29 -6.59
C PRO A 144 19.06 4.88 -6.22
N GLY A 145 18.03 4.84 -5.38
CA GLY A 145 17.33 3.60 -5.08
C GLY A 145 16.19 3.38 -6.07
N GLU A 146 15.35 2.41 -5.76
CA GLU A 146 14.13 2.14 -6.52
C GLU A 146 13.01 3.08 -6.07
N GLY A 147 12.28 3.63 -7.04
CA GLY A 147 10.98 4.25 -6.79
C GLY A 147 10.00 3.18 -6.34
N PHE A 148 9.15 3.50 -5.37
CA PHE A 148 8.08 2.61 -4.94
C PHE A 148 6.76 3.34 -5.15
N CYS A 149 5.88 2.77 -5.97
CA CYS A 149 4.49 3.20 -6.08
C CYS A 149 3.60 2.19 -5.35
N MET A 150 2.57 2.71 -4.68
CA MET A 150 1.51 1.88 -4.11
C MET A 150 0.35 1.89 -5.09
N LEU A 151 -0.01 0.71 -5.57
CA LEU A 151 -1.07 0.52 -6.55
C LEU A 151 -2.35 0.11 -5.80
N GLU A 152 -3.37 0.98 -5.85
CA GLU A 152 -4.69 0.74 -5.26
C GLU A 152 -5.76 0.66 -6.37
N PHE A 153 -6.92 0.06 -6.06
CA PHE A 153 -8.01 -0.07 -7.03
C PHE A 153 -8.35 1.30 -7.68
N PRO A 154 -8.62 1.37 -9.00
CA PRO A 154 -8.96 0.29 -9.94
C PRO A 154 -7.78 -0.35 -10.69
N CYS A 155 -6.53 0.07 -10.50
CA CYS A 155 -5.42 -0.44 -11.32
C CYS A 155 -5.17 -1.95 -11.17
N LYS A 156 -5.61 -2.54 -10.05
CA LYS A 156 -5.53 -3.99 -9.76
C LYS A 156 -6.24 -4.84 -10.82
N ASP A 157 -7.36 -4.38 -11.40
CA ASP A 157 -8.05 -5.11 -12.48
C ASP A 157 -7.20 -5.14 -13.76
N ILE A 158 -6.56 -4.01 -14.10
CA ILE A 158 -5.66 -3.93 -15.27
C ILE A 158 -4.45 -4.86 -15.07
N LEU A 159 -3.91 -4.93 -13.85
CA LEU A 159 -2.80 -5.84 -13.53
C LEU A 159 -3.22 -7.31 -13.62
N ASP A 160 -4.44 -7.66 -13.22
CA ASP A 160 -4.99 -9.01 -13.40
C ASP A 160 -5.06 -9.36 -14.90
N GLU A 161 -5.56 -8.44 -15.74
CA GLU A 161 -5.65 -8.62 -17.19
C GLU A 161 -4.27 -8.82 -17.84
N LEU A 162 -3.31 -7.94 -17.55
CA LEU A 162 -1.95 -8.04 -18.08
C LEU A 162 -1.25 -9.34 -17.65
N ARG A 163 -1.42 -9.75 -16.39
CA ARG A 163 -0.88 -11.02 -15.90
C ARG A 163 -1.56 -12.20 -16.60
N GLY A 164 -2.86 -12.11 -16.86
CA GLY A 164 -3.67 -13.08 -17.59
C GLY A 164 -3.19 -13.36 -19.01
N LEU A 165 -2.42 -12.44 -19.62
CA LEU A 165 -1.79 -12.65 -20.94
C LEU A 165 -0.61 -13.63 -20.90
N VAL A 166 0.02 -13.82 -19.74
CA VAL A 166 1.25 -14.61 -19.59
C VAL A 166 1.02 -15.88 -18.77
N THR A 167 0.10 -15.85 -17.79
CA THR A 167 -0.17 -16.98 -16.90
C THR A 167 -1.64 -17.03 -16.52
N ALA A 168 -2.15 -18.23 -16.21
CA ALA A 168 -3.48 -18.43 -15.68
C ALA A 168 -3.71 -17.51 -14.47
N THR A 169 -4.64 -16.56 -14.62
CA THR A 169 -4.93 -15.52 -13.63
C THR A 169 -6.43 -15.44 -13.41
N ILE A 170 -6.86 -15.49 -12.16
CA ILE A 170 -8.27 -15.33 -11.79
C ILE A 170 -8.62 -13.84 -11.66
N LYS A 171 -9.84 -13.46 -12.01
CA LYS A 171 -10.33 -12.09 -11.79
C LYS A 171 -10.32 -11.75 -10.29
N GLY A 172 -9.83 -10.57 -9.94
CA GLY A 172 -9.64 -10.14 -8.56
C GLY A 172 -8.37 -10.69 -7.92
N HIS A 173 -7.43 -11.27 -8.67
CA HIS A 173 -6.16 -11.82 -8.15
C HIS A 173 -5.48 -10.83 -7.21
N HIS A 174 -5.22 -9.60 -7.67
CA HIS A 174 -4.53 -8.61 -6.85
C HIS A 174 -5.36 -8.14 -5.65
N ILE A 175 -6.69 -8.08 -5.76
CA ILE A 175 -7.58 -7.74 -4.64
C ILE A 175 -7.50 -8.84 -3.57
N PHE A 176 -7.85 -10.08 -3.91
CA PHE A 176 -7.89 -11.20 -2.97
C PHE A 176 -6.51 -11.49 -2.39
N ARG A 177 -5.45 -11.46 -3.20
CA ARG A 177 -4.09 -11.75 -2.74
C ARG A 177 -3.52 -10.67 -1.82
N SER A 178 -4.03 -9.43 -1.90
CA SER A 178 -3.67 -8.35 -0.98
C SER A 178 -4.32 -8.46 0.41
N ILE A 179 -5.13 -9.49 0.63
CA ILE A 179 -5.80 -9.76 1.90
C ILE A 179 -5.18 -10.98 2.55
N GLN A 180 -4.77 -10.81 3.80
CA GLN A 180 -4.12 -11.85 4.58
C GLN A 180 -5.03 -13.10 4.67
N GLY A 181 -4.46 -14.26 4.39
CA GLY A 181 -5.16 -15.55 4.46
C GLY A 181 -5.88 -15.99 3.18
N LEU A 182 -6.11 -15.10 2.20
CA LEU A 182 -6.80 -15.47 0.96
C LEU A 182 -5.88 -15.94 -0.17
N GLY A 183 -4.55 -15.79 -0.02
CA GLY A 183 -3.57 -16.17 -1.03
C GLY A 183 -3.69 -17.64 -1.48
N VAL A 184 -3.92 -18.56 -0.54
CA VAL A 184 -4.06 -20.01 -0.84
C VAL A 184 -5.28 -20.27 -1.73
N ALA A 185 -6.40 -19.56 -1.51
CA ALA A 185 -7.59 -19.72 -2.33
C ALA A 185 -7.36 -19.19 -3.76
N VAL A 186 -6.59 -18.10 -3.91
CA VAL A 186 -6.18 -17.57 -5.21
C VAL A 186 -5.24 -18.55 -5.92
N ASP A 187 -4.21 -19.05 -5.24
CA ASP A 187 -3.26 -20.00 -5.81
C ASP A 187 -3.97 -21.30 -6.26
N LEU A 188 -4.95 -21.79 -5.48
CA LEU A 188 -5.78 -22.94 -5.88
C LEU A 188 -6.65 -22.62 -7.10
N ALA A 189 -7.30 -21.46 -7.13
CA ALA A 189 -8.11 -21.03 -8.26
C ALA A 189 -7.28 -20.96 -9.55
N GLU A 190 -6.09 -20.35 -9.49
CA GLU A 190 -5.18 -20.26 -10.64
C GLU A 190 -4.65 -21.62 -11.08
N LYS A 191 -4.39 -22.53 -10.13
CA LYS A 191 -4.02 -23.91 -10.47
C LYS A 191 -5.14 -24.63 -11.21
N LEU A 192 -6.40 -24.51 -10.76
CA LEU A 192 -7.55 -25.10 -11.47
C LEU A 192 -7.71 -24.53 -12.88
N LEU A 193 -7.49 -23.22 -13.07
CA LEU A 193 -7.48 -22.61 -14.39
C LEU A 193 -6.37 -23.17 -15.29
N ALA A 194 -5.17 -23.38 -14.74
CA ALA A 194 -4.04 -23.96 -15.48
C ALA A 194 -4.30 -25.42 -15.91
N GLU A 195 -5.06 -26.18 -15.12
CA GLU A 195 -5.52 -27.54 -15.44
C GLU A 195 -6.73 -27.56 -16.41
N GLY A 196 -7.17 -26.41 -16.93
CA GLY A 196 -8.23 -26.31 -17.93
C GLY A 196 -9.65 -26.32 -17.38
N VAL A 197 -9.85 -26.13 -16.07
CA VAL A 197 -11.20 -25.99 -15.48
C VAL A 197 -11.84 -24.69 -15.97
N ASP A 198 -13.14 -24.72 -16.22
CA ASP A 198 -13.91 -23.56 -16.70
C ASP A 198 -13.70 -22.32 -15.81
N ARG A 199 -13.34 -21.20 -16.45
CA ARG A 199 -12.99 -19.96 -15.74
C ARG A 199 -14.18 -19.37 -14.98
N ARG A 200 -15.38 -19.46 -15.53
CA ARG A 200 -16.58 -18.93 -14.89
C ARG A 200 -16.91 -19.73 -13.63
N LEU A 201 -16.84 -21.05 -13.69
CA LEU A 201 -17.03 -21.94 -12.54
C LEU A 201 -16.02 -21.64 -11.43
N VAL A 202 -14.72 -21.54 -11.75
CA VAL A 202 -13.68 -21.21 -10.76
C VAL A 202 -13.94 -19.84 -10.13
N GLY A 203 -14.27 -18.83 -10.94
CA GLY A 203 -14.60 -17.49 -10.46
C GLY A 203 -15.83 -17.45 -9.55
N ASP A 204 -16.90 -18.15 -9.90
CA ASP A 204 -18.12 -18.22 -9.09
C ASP A 204 -17.87 -18.95 -7.77
N CYS A 205 -17.05 -20.01 -7.77
CA CYS A 205 -16.64 -20.71 -6.55
C CYS A 205 -15.78 -19.81 -5.65
N LEU A 206 -14.81 -19.10 -6.20
CA LEU A 206 -13.97 -18.16 -5.45
C LEU A 206 -14.82 -17.02 -4.85
N GLU A 207 -15.73 -16.44 -5.63
CA GLU A 207 -16.65 -15.40 -5.17
C GLU A 207 -17.55 -15.89 -4.02
N ARG A 208 -18.04 -17.14 -4.08
CA ARG A 208 -18.81 -17.74 -2.97
C ARG A 208 -17.97 -17.97 -1.71
N LEU A 209 -16.67 -18.25 -1.87
CA LEU A 209 -15.78 -18.55 -0.76
C LEU A 209 -15.26 -17.29 -0.06
N VAL A 210 -14.84 -16.29 -0.84
CA VAL A 210 -14.12 -15.11 -0.32
C VAL A 210 -14.70 -13.78 -0.77
N GLY A 211 -15.62 -13.78 -1.74
CA GLY A 211 -16.26 -12.59 -2.26
C GLY A 211 -17.40 -12.07 -1.39
N PHE A 212 -17.97 -10.95 -1.81
CA PHE A 212 -19.00 -10.24 -1.06
C PHE A 212 -20.42 -10.70 -1.41
N LYS A 213 -20.64 -11.25 -2.61
CA LYS A 213 -21.98 -11.52 -3.15
C LYS A 213 -22.81 -12.50 -2.32
N CYS A 214 -22.15 -13.38 -1.56
CA CYS A 214 -22.82 -14.38 -0.74
C CYS A 214 -22.84 -14.04 0.76
N MET A 215 -22.48 -12.81 1.14
CA MET A 215 -22.62 -12.36 2.53
C MET A 215 -24.09 -12.20 2.90
N LYS A 216 -24.42 -12.53 4.15
CA LYS A 216 -25.78 -12.43 4.70
C LYS A 216 -25.81 -11.42 5.84
N PRO A 217 -26.96 -10.80 6.14
CA PRO A 217 -27.12 -10.00 7.34
C PRO A 217 -26.61 -10.74 8.59
N GLY A 218 -25.93 -10.02 9.48
CA GLY A 218 -25.25 -10.58 10.65
C GLY A 218 -23.73 -10.76 10.50
N TYR A 219 -23.18 -10.70 9.28
CA TYR A 219 -21.73 -10.73 9.07
C TYR A 219 -21.05 -9.51 9.70
N PHE A 220 -19.91 -9.72 10.35
CA PHE A 220 -19.05 -8.63 10.81
C PHE A 220 -18.22 -8.10 9.64
N ILE A 221 -18.21 -6.78 9.49
CA ILE A 221 -17.51 -6.07 8.42
C ILE A 221 -16.48 -5.13 9.06
N GLU A 222 -15.21 -5.37 8.75
CA GLU A 222 -14.11 -4.46 9.05
C GLU A 222 -13.98 -3.38 7.97
N PHE A 223 -13.46 -2.22 8.36
CA PHE A 223 -13.20 -1.10 7.45
C PHE A 223 -11.73 -0.69 7.56
N GLU A 224 -11.00 -0.82 6.46
CA GLU A 224 -9.65 -0.30 6.30
C GLU A 224 -9.68 1.03 5.55
N HIS A 225 -9.61 2.13 6.30
CA HIS A 225 -9.52 3.49 5.78
C HIS A 225 -8.04 3.83 5.53
N ARG A 226 -7.62 3.76 4.27
CA ARG A 226 -6.22 4.04 3.90
C ARG A 226 -6.08 5.52 3.53
N LYS A 227 -5.06 6.18 4.05
CA LYS A 227 -4.72 7.56 3.71
C LYS A 227 -3.65 7.59 2.61
N LEU A 228 -3.59 8.69 1.85
CA LEU A 228 -2.59 8.90 0.78
C LEU A 228 -1.14 8.79 1.26
N ASP A 229 -0.87 9.10 2.53
CA ASP A 229 0.45 8.93 3.16
C ASP A 229 0.80 7.47 3.54
N GLY A 230 -0.11 6.53 3.26
CA GLY A 230 0.03 5.10 3.52
C GLY A 230 -0.26 4.69 4.96
N ARG A 231 -0.80 5.58 5.82
CA ARG A 231 -1.42 5.16 7.09
C ARG A 231 -2.68 4.35 6.81
N VAL A 232 -2.91 3.31 7.62
CA VAL A 232 -4.12 2.48 7.56
C VAL A 232 -4.85 2.61 8.89
N LEU A 233 -6.03 3.23 8.86
CA LEU A 233 -6.89 3.37 10.02
C LEU A 233 -7.94 2.26 9.98
N ARG A 234 -7.99 1.43 11.02
CA ARG A 234 -9.06 0.44 11.20
C ARG A 234 -10.21 1.09 11.95
N LEU A 235 -11.34 1.29 11.28
CA LEU A 235 -12.51 1.86 11.92
C LEU A 235 -13.22 0.80 12.77
N THR A 236 -14.07 1.25 13.71
CA THR A 236 -14.92 0.34 14.48
C THR A 236 -15.74 -0.54 13.51
N PRO A 237 -15.62 -1.87 13.62
CA PRO A 237 -16.36 -2.80 12.77
C PRO A 237 -17.87 -2.63 12.90
N GLY A 238 -18.59 -3.08 11.88
CA GLY A 238 -20.05 -3.06 11.85
C GLY A 238 -20.64 -4.41 11.54
N VAL A 239 -21.97 -4.49 11.64
CA VAL A 239 -22.75 -5.67 11.27
C VAL A 239 -23.45 -5.37 9.95
N LEU A 240 -23.29 -6.25 8.97
CA LEU A 240 -24.04 -6.19 7.72
C LEU A 240 -25.53 -6.34 8.03
N ILE A 241 -26.34 -5.37 7.63
CA ILE A 241 -27.80 -5.40 7.82
C ILE A 241 -28.56 -5.55 6.50
N GLY A 242 -27.91 -5.31 5.36
CA GLY A 242 -28.50 -5.50 4.04
C GLY A 242 -27.44 -5.58 2.93
N LEU A 243 -27.75 -6.33 1.89
CA LEU A 243 -26.98 -6.42 0.65
C LEU A 243 -27.97 -6.45 -0.52
N GLU A 244 -28.19 -5.30 -1.14
CA GLU A 244 -29.19 -5.12 -2.19
C GLU A 244 -28.56 -4.43 -3.38
N GLN A 245 -28.79 -4.93 -4.60
CA GLN A 245 -28.22 -4.35 -5.83
C GLN A 245 -26.69 -4.09 -5.76
N ASN A 246 -25.96 -4.99 -5.10
CA ASN A 246 -24.52 -4.87 -4.79
C ASN A 246 -24.14 -3.70 -3.87
N VAL A 247 -25.08 -3.16 -3.09
CA VAL A 247 -24.79 -2.15 -2.07
C VAL A 247 -24.84 -2.80 -0.70
N LEU A 248 -23.71 -2.77 0.01
CA LEU A 248 -23.61 -3.20 1.39
C LEU A 248 -24.15 -2.10 2.29
N THR A 249 -25.07 -2.43 3.17
CA THR A 249 -25.53 -1.56 4.24
C THR A 249 -25.07 -2.15 5.57
N VAL A 250 -24.22 -1.42 6.28
CA VAL A 250 -23.55 -1.88 7.49
C VAL A 250 -23.91 -0.96 8.66
N LYS A 251 -24.40 -1.53 9.76
CA LYS A 251 -24.66 -0.79 11.00
C LYS A 251 -23.43 -0.83 11.89
N ARG A 252 -22.88 0.34 12.23
CA ARG A 252 -21.69 0.49 13.09
C ARG A 252 -22.06 1.23 14.36
N LYS A 253 -21.59 0.74 15.50
CA LYS A 253 -21.71 1.48 16.77
C LYS A 253 -20.63 2.55 16.82
N ILE A 254 -21.00 3.78 17.16
CA ILE A 254 -20.02 4.84 17.38
C ILE A 254 -19.51 4.71 18.81
N ARG A 255 -18.18 4.62 18.95
CA ARG A 255 -17.49 4.52 20.24
C ARG A 255 -16.68 5.80 20.46
N GLY A 256 -16.71 6.32 21.67
CA GLY A 256 -15.96 7.51 22.07
C GLY A 256 -16.83 8.78 22.19
N LEU A 257 -16.39 9.68 23.07
CA LEU A 257 -16.94 11.03 23.24
C LEU A 257 -16.22 11.98 22.25
N GLY A 258 -16.85 13.10 21.91
CA GLY A 258 -16.28 14.13 21.02
C GLY A 258 -17.28 14.65 20.02
N THR A 259 -16.80 15.11 18.86
CA THR A 259 -17.64 15.71 17.81
C THR A 259 -17.48 14.93 16.51
N TYR A 260 -18.50 14.89 15.68
CA TYR A 260 -18.35 14.59 14.26
C TYR A 260 -17.76 15.84 13.60
N ASP A 261 -16.44 15.89 13.44
CA ASP A 261 -15.71 17.14 13.14
C ASP A 261 -16.27 17.87 11.91
N GLY A 262 -16.50 17.15 10.81
CA GLY A 262 -17.09 17.74 9.59
C GLY A 262 -18.53 18.23 9.75
N LEU A 263 -19.31 17.66 10.68
CA LEU A 263 -20.70 18.08 10.94
C LEU A 263 -20.81 19.10 12.09
N LYS A 264 -19.77 19.23 12.91
CA LYS A 264 -19.77 19.99 14.18
C LYS A 264 -20.94 19.61 15.10
N ILE A 265 -21.23 18.30 15.21
CA ILE A 265 -22.29 17.74 16.06
C ILE A 265 -21.66 16.83 17.13
N ALA A 266 -22.12 16.95 18.38
CA ALA A 266 -21.64 16.11 19.48
C ALA A 266 -21.99 14.63 19.26
N LYS A 267 -21.01 13.76 19.53
CA LYS A 267 -21.19 12.30 19.60
C LYS A 267 -21.82 11.97 20.94
N GLU A 268 -22.89 11.20 20.92
CA GLU A 268 -23.61 10.80 22.12
C GLU A 268 -23.55 9.29 22.31
N THR A 269 -23.69 8.85 23.56
CA THR A 269 -23.70 7.42 23.88
C THR A 269 -24.91 6.76 23.21
N GLY A 270 -24.65 5.69 22.47
CA GLY A 270 -25.68 4.96 21.73
C GLY A 270 -25.87 5.43 20.29
N ASP A 271 -25.17 6.47 19.85
CA ASP A 271 -25.10 6.84 18.43
C ASP A 271 -24.62 5.67 17.57
N TYR A 272 -25.17 5.58 16.37
CA TYR A 272 -24.76 4.60 15.38
C TYR A 272 -24.66 5.21 13.99
N ALA A 273 -23.84 4.60 13.14
CA ALA A 273 -23.78 4.92 11.73
C ALA A 273 -24.42 3.80 10.90
N ILE A 274 -25.16 4.19 9.88
CA ILE A 274 -25.49 3.32 8.75
C ILE A 274 -24.53 3.69 7.63
N THR A 275 -23.59 2.79 7.35
CA THR A 275 -22.59 2.95 6.30
C THR A 275 -23.05 2.20 5.05
N LYS A 276 -23.17 2.88 3.92
CA LYS A 276 -23.45 2.28 2.61
C LYS A 276 -22.21 2.29 1.73
N VAL A 277 -21.89 1.14 1.15
CA VAL A 277 -20.73 0.96 0.27
C VAL A 277 -21.11 0.10 -0.93
N LYS A 278 -20.78 0.57 -2.12
CA LYS A 278 -20.88 -0.21 -3.36
C LYS A 278 -19.48 -0.68 -3.75
N PRO A 279 -19.22 -1.98 -3.96
CA PRO A 279 -17.96 -2.45 -4.52
C PRO A 279 -17.65 -1.76 -5.85
N GLY A 280 -16.44 -1.23 -5.98
CA GLY A 280 -16.03 -0.41 -7.12
C GLY A 280 -16.61 1.02 -7.14
N GLY A 281 -17.36 1.41 -6.11
CA GLY A 281 -17.90 2.76 -5.95
C GLY A 281 -16.90 3.70 -5.27
N TRP A 282 -16.91 4.98 -5.65
CA TRP A 282 -16.00 6.03 -5.14
C TRP A 282 -16.50 6.70 -3.86
N LEU A 283 -17.66 6.27 -3.36
CA LEU A 283 -18.37 6.89 -2.24
C LEU A 283 -18.51 5.87 -1.11
N VAL A 284 -18.14 6.29 0.10
CA VAL A 284 -18.49 5.61 1.34
C VAL A 284 -19.40 6.53 2.13
N GLU A 285 -20.70 6.26 2.05
CA GLU A 285 -21.72 7.07 2.69
C GLU A 285 -21.90 6.64 4.14
N ASN A 286 -21.81 7.57 5.09
CA ASN A 286 -22.10 7.36 6.50
C ASN A 286 -23.26 8.26 6.93
N ARG A 287 -24.38 7.67 7.34
CA ARG A 287 -25.48 8.39 8.00
C ARG A 287 -25.43 8.16 9.50
N TYR A 288 -25.27 9.23 10.27
CA TYR A 288 -25.20 9.17 11.72
C TYR A 288 -26.57 9.37 12.34
N PHE A 289 -26.91 8.52 13.30
CA PHE A 289 -28.18 8.55 14.02
C PHE A 289 -27.95 8.59 15.52
N SER A 290 -28.85 9.25 16.23
CA SER A 290 -28.91 9.21 17.69
C SER A 290 -29.35 7.83 18.20
N SER A 291 -29.21 7.60 19.51
CA SER A 291 -29.75 6.41 20.16
C SER A 291 -31.27 6.25 20.02
N ARG A 292 -31.99 7.35 19.72
CA ARG A 292 -33.43 7.39 19.45
C ARG A 292 -33.79 7.18 17.97
N GLY A 293 -32.79 7.04 17.09
CA GLY A 293 -33.00 6.84 15.66
C GLY A 293 -33.19 8.14 14.86
N GLU A 294 -32.93 9.29 15.46
CA GLU A 294 -33.00 10.58 14.76
C GLU A 294 -31.74 10.79 13.92
N LEU A 295 -31.90 11.19 12.65
CA LEU A 295 -30.76 11.49 11.79
C LEU A 295 -30.03 12.74 12.30
N LYS A 296 -28.74 12.58 12.60
CA LYS A 296 -27.86 13.68 13.04
C LYS A 296 -27.16 14.33 11.85
N GLY A 297 -26.85 13.56 10.81
CA GLY A 297 -26.25 14.08 9.58
C GLY A 297 -25.69 13.00 8.67
N VAL A 298 -25.25 13.44 7.50
CA VAL A 298 -24.67 12.60 6.44
C VAL A 298 -23.23 13.04 6.22
N TYR A 299 -22.34 12.07 6.04
CA TYR A 299 -20.92 12.26 5.81
C TYR A 299 -20.45 11.23 4.77
N ILE A 300 -20.04 11.71 3.61
CA ILE A 300 -19.67 10.88 2.46
C ILE A 300 -18.19 11.08 2.18
N ASN A 301 -17.39 10.03 2.37
CA ASN A 301 -15.98 10.06 1.98
C ASN A 301 -15.86 9.86 0.48
N ILE A 302 -15.06 10.70 -0.19
CA ILE A 302 -14.64 10.47 -1.56
C ILE A 302 -13.34 9.69 -1.56
N ASN A 303 -13.37 8.52 -2.17
CA ASN A 303 -12.28 7.56 -2.14
C ASN A 303 -12.03 6.98 -3.52
N THR A 304 -10.85 6.39 -3.70
CA THR A 304 -10.65 5.40 -4.76
C THR A 304 -11.65 4.26 -4.61
N PRO A 305 -12.02 3.59 -5.71
CA PRO A 305 -13.17 2.72 -5.68
C PRO A 305 -13.03 1.57 -4.66
N ALA A 306 -14.07 1.33 -3.89
CA ALA A 306 -14.01 0.47 -2.71
C ALA A 306 -13.80 -1.02 -3.08
N GLU A 307 -12.78 -1.63 -2.47
CA GLU A 307 -12.53 -3.06 -2.50
C GLU A 307 -13.37 -3.74 -1.41
N VAL A 308 -14.21 -4.69 -1.82
CA VAL A 308 -15.08 -5.41 -0.89
C VAL A 308 -14.88 -6.90 -1.06
N VAL A 309 -14.50 -7.54 0.03
CA VAL A 309 -14.41 -9.00 0.15
C VAL A 309 -15.22 -9.46 1.35
N ARG A 310 -15.32 -10.77 1.56
CA ARG A 310 -15.99 -11.33 2.73
C ARG A 310 -15.38 -10.78 4.02
N GLY A 311 -16.17 -9.98 4.74
CA GLY A 311 -15.80 -9.44 6.06
C GLY A 311 -14.94 -8.18 6.06
N LEU A 312 -14.58 -7.63 4.90
CA LEU A 312 -13.71 -6.45 4.82
C LEU A 312 -14.10 -5.50 3.68
N VAL A 313 -14.20 -4.22 4.03
CA VAL A 313 -14.24 -3.10 3.11
C VAL A 313 -12.92 -2.33 3.21
N ARG A 314 -12.28 -2.07 2.08
CA ARG A 314 -11.03 -1.31 1.98
C ARG A 314 -11.15 -0.24 0.91
N TYR A 315 -10.61 0.93 1.17
CA TYR A 315 -10.53 2.01 0.20
C TYR A 315 -9.37 2.96 0.54
N LEU A 316 -8.82 3.62 -0.48
CA LEU A 316 -7.90 4.75 -0.30
C LEU A 316 -8.70 6.05 -0.34
N ASP A 317 -8.73 6.72 0.80
CA ASP A 317 -9.36 8.02 1.02
C ASP A 317 -8.59 9.12 0.30
N LEU A 318 -9.30 9.96 -0.45
CA LEU A 318 -8.71 11.03 -1.23
C LEU A 318 -8.66 12.37 -0.48
N GLY A 319 -9.11 12.38 0.78
CA GLY A 319 -9.02 13.53 1.67
C GLY A 319 -10.09 14.60 1.45
N VAL A 320 -11.08 14.35 0.59
CA VAL A 320 -12.21 15.26 0.36
C VAL A 320 -13.51 14.59 0.76
N ASP A 321 -14.37 15.34 1.43
CA ASP A 321 -15.62 14.83 2.00
C ASP A 321 -16.81 15.72 1.65
N VAL A 322 -17.99 15.11 1.58
CA VAL A 322 -19.26 15.84 1.49
C VAL A 322 -20.08 15.59 2.74
N VAL A 323 -20.47 16.67 3.40
CA VAL A 323 -21.19 16.62 4.68
C VAL A 323 -22.48 17.42 4.62
N ALA A 324 -23.51 16.96 5.31
CA ALA A 324 -24.75 17.71 5.45
C ALA A 324 -25.48 17.38 6.74
N LYS A 325 -26.01 18.40 7.40
CA LYS A 325 -27.00 18.23 8.47
C LYS A 325 -28.38 17.96 7.85
N PRO A 326 -29.32 17.39 8.60
CA PRO A 326 -30.67 17.13 8.10
C PRO A 326 -31.29 18.38 7.47
N ARG A 327 -31.73 18.25 6.21
CA ARG A 327 -32.38 19.33 5.43
C ARG A 327 -31.51 20.58 5.17
N GLU A 328 -30.19 20.50 5.37
CA GLU A 328 -29.25 21.54 4.94
C GLU A 328 -28.59 21.19 3.60
N GLU A 329 -28.16 22.21 2.86
CA GLU A 329 -27.35 22.01 1.65
C GLU A 329 -26.02 21.31 1.98
N PRO A 330 -25.57 20.38 1.12
CA PRO A 330 -24.27 19.74 1.29
C PRO A 330 -23.12 20.74 1.23
N LYS A 331 -22.08 20.46 2.01
CA LYS A 331 -20.83 21.22 2.06
C LYS A 331 -19.67 20.28 1.74
N VAL A 332 -18.78 20.73 0.87
CA VAL A 332 -17.52 20.04 0.58
C VAL A 332 -16.48 20.48 1.61
N LEU A 333 -15.75 19.53 2.17
CA LEU A 333 -14.64 19.76 3.09
C LEU A 333 -13.32 19.28 2.48
N ASP A 334 -12.24 19.97 2.82
CA ASP A 334 -10.85 19.55 2.56
C ASP A 334 -10.53 19.33 1.05
N LEU A 335 -11.18 20.11 0.17
CA LEU A 335 -10.93 20.06 -1.28
C LEU A 335 -9.47 20.42 -1.62
N GLU A 336 -8.87 21.29 -0.82
CA GLU A 336 -7.47 21.67 -0.87
C GLU A 336 -6.51 20.50 -0.62
N GLU A 337 -6.90 19.48 0.17
CA GLU A 337 -6.08 18.27 0.35
C GLU A 337 -6.00 17.48 -0.96
N LEU A 338 -7.12 17.36 -1.68
CA LEU A 338 -7.18 16.71 -2.99
C LEU A 338 -6.33 17.48 -4.03
N GLU A 339 -6.46 18.80 -4.08
CA GLU A 339 -5.66 19.65 -4.97
C GLU A 339 -4.17 19.55 -4.65
N GLY A 340 -3.80 19.60 -3.36
CA GLY A 340 -2.43 19.43 -2.90
C GLY A 340 -1.85 18.07 -3.30
N ALA A 341 -2.62 16.99 -3.18
CA ALA A 341 -2.21 15.66 -3.60
C ALA A 341 -1.97 15.58 -5.13
N TYR A 342 -2.79 16.25 -5.93
CA TYR A 342 -2.62 16.33 -7.37
C TYR A 342 -1.36 17.14 -7.75
N MET A 343 -1.19 18.34 -7.17
CA MET A 343 -0.02 19.19 -7.43
C MET A 343 1.30 18.54 -7.00
N ALA A 344 1.28 17.73 -5.94
CA ALA A 344 2.43 16.96 -5.49
C ALA A 344 2.70 15.69 -6.32
N GLY A 345 1.86 15.38 -7.33
CA GLY A 345 1.99 14.19 -8.15
C GLY A 345 1.69 12.87 -7.42
N ILE A 346 1.02 12.93 -6.26
CA ILE A 346 0.62 11.74 -5.48
C ILE A 346 -0.53 11.02 -6.20
N ILE A 347 -1.47 11.78 -6.76
CA ILE A 347 -2.57 11.26 -7.57
C ILE A 347 -2.46 11.76 -9.02
N THR A 348 -2.92 10.96 -9.96
CA THR A 348 -2.93 11.34 -11.38
C THR A 348 -4.08 12.31 -11.69
N LYS A 349 -3.96 13.04 -12.80
CA LYS A 349 -5.04 13.91 -13.31
C LYS A 349 -6.37 13.15 -13.47
N ALA A 350 -6.32 11.90 -13.95
CA ALA A 350 -7.51 11.07 -14.12
C ALA A 350 -8.22 10.77 -12.78
N ILE A 351 -7.46 10.50 -11.71
CA ILE A 351 -8.03 10.30 -10.37
C ILE A 351 -8.62 11.60 -9.83
N TYR A 352 -7.90 12.72 -10.00
CA TYR A 352 -8.35 14.04 -9.58
C TYR A 352 -9.70 14.42 -10.23
N GLU A 353 -9.80 14.34 -11.56
CA GLU A 353 -11.04 14.66 -12.29
C GLU A 353 -12.19 13.72 -11.91
N ARG A 354 -11.89 12.42 -11.72
CA ARG A 354 -12.91 11.45 -11.28
C ARG A 354 -13.40 11.74 -9.85
N ALA A 355 -12.51 12.18 -8.96
CA ALA A 355 -12.85 12.57 -7.59
C ALA A 355 -13.76 13.82 -7.58
N LEU A 356 -13.47 14.82 -8.40
CA LEU A 356 -14.35 16.00 -8.56
C LEU A 356 -15.76 15.61 -9.04
N ASN A 357 -15.87 14.63 -9.94
CA ASN A 357 -17.17 14.09 -10.35
C ASN A 357 -17.85 13.33 -9.20
N ALA A 358 -17.09 12.57 -8.40
CA ALA A 358 -17.61 11.86 -7.24
C ALA A 358 -18.12 12.84 -6.15
N VAL A 359 -17.50 14.00 -5.97
CA VAL A 359 -18.01 15.07 -5.10
C VAL A 359 -19.40 15.51 -5.55
N LYS A 360 -19.60 15.78 -6.85
CA LYS A 360 -20.91 16.14 -7.41
C LYS A 360 -21.95 15.03 -7.24
N GLU A 361 -21.55 13.78 -7.46
CA GLU A 361 -22.40 12.59 -7.21
C GLU A 361 -22.84 12.54 -5.74
N ALA A 362 -21.94 12.80 -4.81
CA ALA A 362 -22.21 12.82 -3.37
C ALA A 362 -23.15 13.96 -2.96
N GLU A 363 -22.95 15.18 -3.47
CA GLU A 363 -23.86 16.30 -3.23
C GLU A 363 -25.28 16.01 -3.71
N ASN A 364 -25.42 15.42 -4.92
CA ASN A 364 -26.72 15.04 -5.47
C ASN A 364 -27.38 13.94 -4.62
N LEU A 365 -26.62 12.93 -4.19
CA LEU A 365 -27.13 11.86 -3.33
C LEU A 365 -27.69 12.40 -2.00
N VAL A 366 -27.02 13.40 -1.41
CA VAL A 366 -27.51 14.09 -0.21
C VAL A 366 -28.82 14.85 -0.51
N ARG A 367 -28.85 15.65 -1.58
CA ARG A 367 -30.05 16.42 -1.96
C ARG A 367 -31.25 15.53 -2.25
N GLU A 368 -31.05 14.41 -2.94
CA GLU A 368 -32.09 13.42 -3.20
C GLU A 368 -32.61 12.78 -1.92
N SER A 369 -31.71 12.50 -0.97
CA SER A 369 -32.09 11.97 0.35
C SER A 369 -33.00 12.92 1.12
N TRP A 370 -32.81 14.24 0.96
CA TRP A 370 -33.70 15.25 1.55
C TRP A 370 -35.07 15.33 0.90
N ARG A 371 -35.19 15.02 -0.39
CA ARG A 371 -36.48 15.01 -1.09
C ARG A 371 -37.37 13.83 -0.68
N GLN A 372 -36.79 12.78 -0.12
CA GLN A 372 -37.48 11.57 0.31
C GLN A 372 -37.87 11.58 1.80
N LEU A 373 -37.46 12.59 2.56
CA LEU A 373 -37.70 12.80 4.00
C LEU A 373 -38.64 13.99 4.22
#